data_AF-A0A3D3YZH4-F1
#
_entry.id   AF-A0A3D3YZH4-F1
#
_cell.length_a   1.000
_cell.length_b   1.000
_cell.length_c   1.000
_cell.angle_alpha   90.00
_cell.angle_beta   90.00
_cell.angle_gamma   90.00
#
_symmetry.space_group_name_H-M   'P 1'
#
loop_
_entity.id
_entity.type
_entity.pdbx_description
1 polymer ?
#
loop_
_entity_poly.entity_id
_entity_poly.type
_entity_poly.pdbx_seq_one_letter_code
_entity_poly.pdbx_strand_id
1 'polypeptide(L)'
;MLCANSALAGVQTASASQIALAFDVELAGPPSDAWKHVVDVAAWWSSEHTYSGQAKNLSLDVRPGGCWCESWAGGGVEHARVLMAIPGKALRLEGGFGPLQGMAVKATMTFTLKPAADPSKSQLHVVYLVNGTAESKLDGLAAPVDGVLSIQFGRLAALK
;
A
#
# COMPACT_ATOMS: atom_id res chain seq x y z
N MET A 1 1.64 17.10 27.30
CA MET A 1 0.98 16.59 26.08
C MET A 1 2.00 15.73 25.36
N LEU A 2 1.86 14.40 25.42
CA LEU A 2 2.64 13.51 24.58
C LEU A 2 1.94 13.46 23.21
N CYS A 3 2.59 13.95 22.16
CA CYS A 3 2.23 13.57 20.80
C CYS A 3 2.64 12.10 20.63
N ALA A 4 1.67 11.18 20.67
CA ALA A 4 1.90 9.81 20.21
C ALA A 4 2.05 9.88 18.69
N ASN A 5 3.30 9.99 18.21
CA ASN A 5 3.61 9.69 16.82
C ASN A 5 3.40 8.18 16.65
N SER A 6 2.27 7.79 16.08
CA SER A 6 1.94 6.40 15.76
C SER A 6 3.06 5.79 14.93
N ALA A 7 3.63 4.69 15.40
CA ALA A 7 4.77 4.04 14.77
C ALA A 7 4.37 3.48 13.39
N LEU A 8 4.97 4.02 12.32
CA LEU A 8 5.05 3.31 11.04
C LEU A 8 6.09 2.21 11.20
N ALA A 9 5.69 0.96 11.41
CA ALA A 9 6.63 -0.14 11.32
C ALA A 9 7.02 -0.39 9.84
N GLY A 10 8.25 -0.84 9.60
CA GLY A 10 8.87 -0.95 8.26
C GLY A 10 9.33 -2.38 7.96
N VAL A 11 10.61 -2.55 7.55
CA VAL A 11 11.21 -3.86 7.27
C VAL A 11 11.15 -4.82 8.47
N GLN A 12 10.48 -5.96 8.28
CA GLN A 12 10.39 -7.06 9.24
C GLN A 12 11.40 -8.17 8.93
N THR A 13 11.60 -8.47 7.66
CA THR A 13 12.56 -9.47 7.18
C THR A 13 13.03 -9.08 5.78
N ALA A 14 14.31 -9.30 5.50
CA ALA A 14 14.90 -9.13 4.19
C ALA A 14 15.96 -10.22 3.95
N SER A 15 15.89 -10.87 2.81
CA SER A 15 16.87 -11.83 2.30
C SER A 15 16.93 -11.71 0.78
N ALA A 16 17.89 -12.39 0.16
CA ALA A 16 18.00 -12.40 -1.31
C ALA A 16 16.69 -12.83 -2.01
N SER A 17 15.85 -13.64 -1.37
CA SER A 17 14.60 -14.17 -1.95
C SER A 17 13.31 -13.67 -1.30
N GLN A 18 13.38 -12.81 -0.28
CA GLN A 18 12.18 -12.35 0.42
C GLN A 18 12.31 -10.93 1.00
N ILE A 19 11.22 -10.17 0.94
CA ILE A 19 10.97 -8.99 1.78
C ILE A 19 9.65 -9.19 2.53
N ALA A 20 9.63 -8.84 3.81
CA ALA A 20 8.40 -8.63 4.58
C ALA A 20 8.44 -7.24 5.20
N LEU A 21 7.42 -6.44 4.94
CA LEU A 21 7.20 -5.11 5.54
C LEU A 21 5.85 -5.12 6.25
N ALA A 22 5.72 -4.37 7.36
CA ALA A 22 4.46 -4.22 8.06
C ALA A 22 4.32 -2.83 8.66
N PHE A 23 3.24 -2.10 8.35
CA PHE A 23 3.00 -0.71 8.74
C PHE A 23 1.73 -0.60 9.58
N ASP A 24 1.76 0.28 10.57
CA ASP A 24 0.61 0.65 11.37
C ASP A 24 0.30 2.14 11.16
N VAL A 25 -0.96 2.42 10.84
CA VAL A 25 -1.43 3.74 10.40
C VAL A 25 -2.74 4.06 11.10
N GLU A 26 -2.83 5.20 11.77
CA GLU A 26 -4.10 5.70 12.29
C GLU A 26 -4.77 6.56 11.20
N LEU A 27 -6.04 6.27 10.91
CA LEU A 27 -6.85 6.98 9.93
C LEU A 27 -7.98 7.76 10.60
N ALA A 28 -8.35 8.89 10.00
CA ALA A 28 -9.55 9.62 10.39
C ALA A 28 -10.82 8.82 10.04
N GLY A 29 -11.82 8.93 10.92
CA GLY A 29 -13.14 8.34 10.77
C GLY A 29 -13.26 6.89 11.27
N PRO A 30 -14.50 6.43 11.50
CA PRO A 30 -14.79 5.03 11.76
C PRO A 30 -14.45 4.17 10.51
N PRO A 31 -14.41 2.84 10.63
CA PRO A 31 -13.91 1.98 9.56
C PRO A 31 -14.60 2.14 8.20
N SER A 32 -15.89 2.53 8.17
CA SER A 32 -16.62 2.82 6.94
C SER A 32 -16.10 4.03 6.17
N ASP A 33 -15.61 5.05 6.89
CA ASP A 33 -15.07 6.28 6.29
C ASP A 33 -13.59 6.10 5.95
N ALA A 34 -12.81 5.53 6.88
CA ALA A 34 -11.43 5.17 6.64
C ALA A 34 -11.26 4.23 5.42
N TRP A 35 -12.24 3.34 5.17
CA TRP A 35 -12.26 2.53 3.94
C TRP A 35 -12.28 3.36 2.66
N LYS A 36 -13.02 4.47 2.62
CA LYS A 36 -13.10 5.36 1.45
C LYS A 36 -11.73 5.97 1.16
N HIS A 37 -11.01 6.39 2.20
CA HIS A 37 -9.63 6.89 2.07
C HIS A 37 -8.68 5.80 1.55
N VAL A 38 -8.76 4.57 2.06
CA VAL A 38 -7.91 3.46 1.62
C VAL A 38 -8.08 3.17 0.14
N VAL A 39 -9.32 3.13 -0.37
CA VAL A 39 -9.59 2.74 -1.76
C VAL A 39 -9.46 3.89 -2.77
N ASP A 40 -9.47 5.14 -2.31
CA ASP A 40 -9.20 6.32 -3.15
C ASP A 40 -7.69 6.53 -3.34
N VAL A 41 -7.05 5.60 -4.05
CA VAL A 41 -5.59 5.56 -4.24
C VAL A 41 -5.01 6.84 -4.86
N ALA A 42 -5.79 7.55 -5.68
CA ALA A 42 -5.37 8.80 -6.32
C ALA A 42 -5.26 9.96 -5.31
N ALA A 43 -5.99 9.91 -4.20
CA ALA A 43 -5.98 10.98 -3.19
C ALA A 43 -4.72 10.99 -2.32
N TRP A 44 -4.10 9.82 -2.08
CA TRP A 44 -2.97 9.71 -1.16
C TRP A 44 -1.67 9.24 -1.80
N TRP A 45 -1.68 8.48 -2.89
CA TRP A 45 -0.43 8.09 -3.55
C TRP A 45 0.29 9.33 -4.10
N SER A 46 1.60 9.39 -3.92
CA SER A 46 2.43 10.51 -4.36
C SER A 46 2.63 10.45 -5.88
N SER A 47 2.38 11.57 -6.56
CA SER A 47 2.70 11.73 -7.99
C SER A 47 4.17 11.43 -8.32
N GLU A 48 5.10 11.69 -7.40
CA GLU A 48 6.54 11.40 -7.56
C GLU A 48 6.84 9.90 -7.69
N HIS A 49 5.91 9.04 -7.26
CA HIS A 49 6.01 7.60 -7.33
C HIS A 49 4.95 6.99 -8.26
N THR A 50 4.59 7.72 -9.32
CA THR A 50 3.75 7.25 -10.42
C THR A 50 4.53 7.23 -11.73
N TYR A 51 4.13 6.41 -12.70
CA TYR A 51 4.83 6.35 -14.00
C TYR A 51 4.53 7.57 -14.88
N SER A 52 3.33 8.13 -14.76
CA SER A 52 2.87 9.32 -15.49
C SER A 52 3.22 10.64 -14.79
N GLY A 53 3.79 10.59 -13.58
CA GLY A 53 4.06 11.76 -12.74
C GLY A 53 2.80 12.44 -12.18
N GLN A 54 1.63 11.79 -12.24
CA GLN A 54 0.34 12.37 -11.87
C GLN A 54 -0.56 11.34 -11.17
N ALA A 55 -0.73 11.47 -9.85
CA ALA A 55 -1.59 10.57 -9.05
C ALA A 55 -3.07 10.54 -9.51
N LYS A 56 -3.59 11.60 -10.13
CA LYS A 56 -4.95 11.62 -10.68
C LYS A 56 -5.20 10.58 -11.78
N ASN A 57 -4.15 10.01 -12.36
CA ASN A 57 -4.24 8.96 -13.37
C ASN A 57 -4.39 7.56 -12.73
N LEU A 58 -4.28 7.46 -11.41
CA LEU A 58 -4.49 6.23 -10.66
C LEU A 58 -5.98 5.96 -10.45
N SER A 59 -6.33 4.69 -10.44
CA SER A 59 -7.67 4.19 -10.16
C SER A 59 -7.57 2.83 -9.47
N LEU A 60 -8.59 2.49 -8.69
CA LEU A 60 -8.74 1.17 -8.08
C LEU A 60 -10.15 0.62 -8.34
N ASP A 61 -10.26 -0.46 -9.10
CA ASP A 61 -11.51 -1.24 -9.22
C ASP A 61 -11.62 -2.19 -8.01
N VAL A 62 -12.44 -1.83 -7.02
CA VAL A 62 -12.48 -2.45 -5.69
C VAL A 62 -13.32 -3.74 -5.67
N ARG A 63 -12.95 -4.73 -6.48
CA ARG A 63 -13.58 -6.06 -6.53
C ARG A 63 -12.57 -7.12 -6.92
N PRO A 64 -12.75 -8.41 -6.58
CA PRO A 64 -11.82 -9.45 -7.01
C PRO A 64 -11.57 -9.41 -8.53
N GLY A 65 -10.29 -9.41 -8.91
CA GLY A 65 -9.84 -9.24 -10.30
C GLY A 65 -9.73 -7.79 -10.79
N GLY A 66 -10.21 -6.81 -10.02
CA GLY A 66 -10.13 -5.40 -10.36
C GLY A 66 -8.70 -4.85 -10.29
N CYS A 67 -8.42 -3.82 -11.08
CA CYS A 67 -7.09 -3.25 -11.24
C CYS A 67 -6.86 -2.07 -10.29
N TRP A 68 -5.70 -2.03 -9.64
CA TRP A 68 -5.03 -0.78 -9.31
C TRP A 68 -4.24 -0.35 -10.54
N CYS A 69 -4.84 0.51 -11.34
CA CYS A 69 -4.32 0.90 -12.65
C CYS A 69 -3.90 2.37 -12.67
N GLU A 70 -2.89 2.66 -13.46
CA GLU A 70 -2.53 4.01 -13.89
C GLU A 70 -2.73 4.11 -15.40
N SER A 71 -3.44 5.13 -15.90
CA SER A 71 -3.67 5.28 -17.35
C SER A 71 -3.55 6.74 -17.79
N TRP A 72 -2.84 6.98 -18.90
CA TRP A 72 -2.65 8.29 -19.50
C TRP A 72 -2.43 8.15 -21.02
N ALA A 73 -2.33 9.27 -21.74
CA ALA A 73 -2.18 9.24 -23.20
C ALA A 73 -0.94 8.47 -23.70
N GLY A 74 0.09 8.33 -22.86
CA GLY A 74 1.33 7.62 -23.18
C GLY A 74 1.34 6.13 -22.82
N GLY A 75 0.28 5.60 -22.21
CA GLY A 75 0.19 4.18 -21.86
C GLY A 75 -0.57 3.92 -20.56
N GLY A 76 -0.31 2.76 -19.97
CA GLY A 76 -0.89 2.39 -18.69
C GLY A 76 -0.08 1.33 -17.96
N VAL A 77 -0.33 1.21 -16.66
CA VAL A 77 0.34 0.28 -15.75
C VAL A 77 -0.69 -0.38 -14.85
N GLU A 78 -0.71 -1.72 -14.81
CA GLU A 78 -1.35 -2.48 -13.73
C GLU A 78 -0.35 -2.58 -12.57
N HIS A 79 -0.50 -1.75 -11.55
CA HIS A 79 0.35 -1.77 -10.36
C HIS A 79 0.07 -3.01 -9.50
N ALA A 80 -1.23 -3.32 -9.35
CA ALA A 80 -1.69 -4.47 -8.59
C ALA A 80 -3.09 -4.89 -9.02
N ARG A 81 -3.51 -6.08 -8.61
CA ARG A 81 -4.85 -6.63 -8.78
C ARG A 81 -5.48 -6.96 -7.45
N VAL A 82 -6.76 -6.66 -7.28
CA VAL A 82 -7.51 -6.99 -6.07
C VAL A 82 -7.76 -8.50 -6.00
N LEU A 83 -7.32 -9.11 -4.90
CA LEU A 83 -7.63 -10.50 -4.55
C LEU A 83 -8.84 -10.60 -3.61
N MET A 84 -9.02 -9.61 -2.74
CA MET A 84 -10.08 -9.58 -1.73
C MET A 84 -10.46 -8.14 -1.45
N ALA A 85 -11.76 -7.85 -1.40
CA ALA A 85 -12.30 -6.59 -0.93
C ALA A 85 -13.47 -6.86 0.03
N ILE A 86 -13.28 -6.51 1.30
CA ILE A 86 -14.31 -6.56 2.34
C ILE A 86 -14.43 -5.14 2.89
N PRO A 87 -15.47 -4.38 2.48
CA PRO A 87 -15.63 -2.98 2.88
C PRO A 87 -15.55 -2.77 4.39
N GLY A 88 -14.78 -1.75 4.80
CA GLY A 88 -14.58 -1.41 6.21
C GLY A 88 -13.71 -2.40 7.00
N LYS A 89 -13.12 -3.42 6.37
CA LYS A 89 -12.38 -4.48 7.07
C LYS A 89 -11.06 -4.86 6.42
N ALA A 90 -11.04 -5.20 5.14
CA ALA A 90 -9.84 -5.73 4.51
C ALA A 90 -9.79 -5.51 3.00
N LEU A 91 -8.60 -5.16 2.50
CA LEU A 91 -8.28 -5.13 1.08
C LEU A 91 -7.01 -5.96 0.89
N ARG A 92 -7.01 -6.91 -0.05
CA ARG A 92 -5.81 -7.65 -0.44
C ARG A 92 -5.54 -7.46 -1.91
N LEU A 93 -4.29 -7.14 -2.20
CA LEU A 93 -3.79 -6.86 -3.54
C LEU A 93 -2.62 -7.79 -3.85
N GLU A 94 -2.51 -8.17 -5.11
CA GLU A 94 -1.34 -8.82 -5.69
C GLU A 94 -0.67 -7.87 -6.66
N GLY A 95 0.60 -7.50 -6.42
CA GLY A 95 1.31 -6.55 -7.27
C GLY A 95 2.70 -6.20 -6.76
N GLY A 96 3.67 -6.22 -7.67
CA GLY A 96 5.02 -5.71 -7.42
C GLY A 96 5.06 -4.22 -7.71
N PHE A 97 5.27 -3.39 -6.69
CA PHE A 97 5.35 -1.94 -6.88
C PHE A 97 6.74 -1.49 -7.36
N GLY A 98 6.77 -0.53 -8.28
CA GLY A 98 8.00 0.02 -8.85
C GLY A 98 8.87 -1.05 -9.51
N PRO A 99 10.17 -1.19 -9.16
CA PRO A 99 11.07 -2.13 -9.82
C PRO A 99 10.63 -3.59 -9.66
N LEU A 100 9.90 -3.92 -8.58
CA LEU A 100 9.45 -5.29 -8.31
C LEU A 100 8.56 -5.85 -9.42
N GLN A 101 7.82 -5.00 -10.15
CA GLN A 101 6.92 -5.42 -11.22
C GLN A 101 7.65 -6.22 -12.32
N GLY A 102 8.88 -5.83 -12.65
CA GLY A 102 9.69 -6.44 -13.71
C GLY A 102 10.58 -7.60 -13.24
N MET A 103 10.56 -7.94 -11.95
CA MET A 103 11.52 -8.88 -11.36
C MET A 103 11.02 -10.34 -11.28
N ALA A 104 9.87 -10.64 -11.88
CA ALA A 104 9.23 -11.95 -11.81
C ALA A 104 8.99 -12.47 -10.37
N VAL A 105 8.77 -11.55 -9.43
CA VAL A 105 8.45 -11.86 -8.02
C VAL A 105 6.94 -12.01 -7.80
N LYS A 106 6.57 -12.69 -6.71
CA LYS A 106 5.20 -12.72 -6.20
C LYS A 106 5.08 -11.78 -5.03
N ALA A 107 4.21 -10.78 -5.12
CA ALA A 107 4.03 -9.78 -4.08
C ALA A 107 2.56 -9.65 -3.66
N THR A 108 2.29 -9.65 -2.36
CA THR A 108 0.94 -9.53 -1.78
C THR A 108 0.92 -8.43 -0.73
N MET A 109 0.03 -7.45 -0.89
CA MET A 109 -0.23 -6.39 0.08
C MET A 109 -1.59 -6.61 0.72
N THR A 110 -1.67 -6.65 2.05
CA THR A 110 -2.92 -6.79 2.80
C THR A 110 -3.11 -5.61 3.73
N PHE A 111 -4.19 -4.88 3.52
CA PHE A 111 -4.71 -3.84 4.40
C PHE A 111 -5.76 -4.46 5.32
N THR A 112 -5.64 -4.23 6.62
CA THR A 112 -6.60 -4.66 7.65
C THR A 112 -7.02 -3.46 8.47
N LEU A 113 -8.32 -3.17 8.50
CA LEU A 113 -8.90 -2.05 9.20
C LEU A 113 -9.64 -2.54 10.44
N LYS A 114 -9.44 -1.84 11.56
CA LYS A 114 -10.12 -2.10 12.83
C LYS A 114 -10.57 -0.77 13.45
N PRO A 115 -11.65 -0.75 14.23
CA PRO A 115 -11.95 0.40 15.10
C PRO A 115 -10.75 0.70 16.00
N ALA A 116 -10.43 1.97 16.20
CA ALA A 116 -9.49 2.41 17.22
C ALA A 116 -10.21 2.57 18.58
N ALA A 117 -9.44 2.90 19.63
CA ALA A 117 -10.02 3.24 20.94
C ALA A 117 -10.85 4.54 20.87
N ASP A 118 -10.41 5.50 20.07
CA ASP A 118 -11.20 6.68 19.71
C ASP A 118 -12.20 6.30 18.59
N PRO A 119 -13.52 6.43 18.79
CA PRO A 119 -14.53 6.08 17.78
C PRO A 119 -14.48 6.96 16.53
N SER A 120 -13.79 8.10 16.57
CA SER A 120 -13.53 8.96 15.41
C SER A 120 -12.30 8.54 14.60
N LYS A 121 -11.67 7.42 14.96
CA LYS A 121 -10.44 6.91 14.34
C LYS A 121 -10.55 5.42 13.99
N SER A 122 -9.69 5.00 13.07
CA SER A 122 -9.48 3.60 12.72
C SER A 122 -8.01 3.26 12.71
N GLN A 123 -7.67 2.05 13.14
CA GLN A 123 -6.32 1.50 12.99
C GLN A 123 -6.26 0.68 11.71
N LEU A 124 -5.39 1.08 10.80
CA LEU A 124 -5.03 0.34 9.60
C LEU A 124 -3.68 -0.35 9.82
N HIS A 125 -3.66 -1.66 9.61
CA HIS A 125 -2.45 -2.46 9.57
C HIS A 125 -2.20 -2.94 8.14
N VAL A 126 -1.00 -2.71 7.60
CA VAL A 126 -0.64 -3.09 6.23
C VAL A 126 0.53 -4.05 6.26
N VAL A 127 0.41 -5.22 5.64
CA VAL A 127 1.52 -6.16 5.46
C VAL A 127 1.83 -6.29 3.98
N TYR A 128 3.09 -6.14 3.59
CA TYR A 128 3.57 -6.36 2.23
C TYR A 128 4.63 -7.45 2.20
N LEU A 129 4.30 -8.57 1.56
CA LEU A 129 5.18 -9.73 1.41
C LEU A 129 5.59 -9.86 -0.04
N VAL A 130 6.89 -9.98 -0.29
CA VAL A 130 7.47 -10.16 -1.62
C VAL A 130 8.35 -11.39 -1.58
N ASN A 131 8.10 -12.34 -2.48
CA ASN A 131 8.86 -13.58 -2.61
C ASN A 131 9.42 -13.71 -4.04
N GLY A 132 10.66 -14.14 -4.15
CA GLY A 132 11.34 -14.44 -5.40
C GLY A 132 12.31 -15.61 -5.25
N THR A 133 13.39 -15.59 -6.02
CA THR A 133 14.52 -16.53 -5.91
C THR A 133 15.74 -15.80 -5.34
N ALA A 134 16.82 -16.52 -5.03
CA ALA A 134 18.06 -15.86 -4.56
C ALA A 134 18.64 -14.90 -5.61
N GLU A 135 18.42 -15.15 -6.90
CA GLU A 135 18.82 -14.29 -8.01
C GLU A 135 18.06 -12.95 -8.01
N SER A 136 16.92 -12.86 -7.31
CA SER A 136 16.13 -11.64 -7.18
C SER A 136 16.81 -10.56 -6.33
N LYS A 137 17.75 -10.94 -5.44
CA LYS A 137 18.52 -10.03 -4.57
C LYS A 137 17.65 -9.00 -3.83
N LEU A 138 16.53 -9.47 -3.27
CA LEU A 138 15.48 -8.62 -2.70
C LEU A 138 15.93 -7.86 -1.44
N ASP A 139 16.93 -8.34 -0.73
CA ASP A 139 17.55 -7.65 0.39
C ASP A 139 18.06 -6.25 0.02
N GLY A 140 18.60 -6.09 -1.20
CA GLY A 140 19.03 -4.79 -1.72
C GLY A 140 17.89 -3.79 -1.99
N LEU A 141 16.63 -4.25 -2.00
CA LEU A 141 15.45 -3.44 -2.28
C LEU A 141 14.58 -3.18 -1.04
N ALA A 142 14.85 -3.84 0.09
CA ALA A 142 14.04 -3.72 1.29
C ALA A 142 13.88 -2.27 1.77
N ALA A 143 15.00 -1.54 1.94
CA ALA A 143 14.99 -0.17 2.43
C ALA A 143 14.35 0.84 1.44
N PRO A 144 14.66 0.81 0.13
CA PRO A 144 13.95 1.65 -0.85
C PRO A 144 12.43 1.40 -0.89
N VAL A 145 11.99 0.14 -0.85
CA VAL A 145 10.56 -0.19 -0.87
C VAL A 145 9.87 0.29 0.42
N ASP A 146 10.50 0.10 1.58
CA ASP A 146 10.03 0.63 2.85
C ASP A 146 9.89 2.16 2.82
N GLY A 147 10.91 2.87 2.34
CA GLY A 147 10.87 4.33 2.21
C GLY A 147 9.73 4.84 1.34
N VAL A 148 9.51 4.21 0.17
CA VAL A 148 8.40 4.58 -0.72
C VAL A 148 7.05 4.35 -0.04
N LEU A 149 6.83 3.18 0.56
CA LEU A 149 5.55 2.84 1.19
C LEU A 149 5.28 3.69 2.44
N SER A 150 6.31 3.99 3.24
CA SER A 150 6.23 4.91 4.37
C SER A 150 5.71 6.28 3.95
N ILE A 151 6.19 6.83 2.82
CA ILE A 151 5.69 8.10 2.27
C ILE A 151 4.21 7.98 1.92
N GLN A 152 3.80 6.89 1.25
CA GLN A 152 2.41 6.76 0.82
C GLN A 152 1.45 6.62 1.99
N PHE A 153 1.82 5.80 2.98
CA PHE A 153 0.98 5.59 4.16
C PHE A 153 0.96 6.80 5.09
N GLY A 154 2.04 7.59 5.15
CA GLY A 154 2.02 8.91 5.78
C GLY A 154 1.04 9.89 5.11
N ARG A 155 0.96 9.89 3.79
CA ARG A 155 -0.02 10.70 3.03
C ARG A 155 -1.45 10.21 3.24
N LEU A 156 -1.66 8.90 3.28
CA LEU A 156 -2.96 8.31 3.61
C LEU A 156 -3.42 8.70 5.02
N ALA A 157 -2.52 8.68 6.01
CA ALA A 157 -2.81 9.09 7.38
C ALA A 157 -3.20 10.58 7.51
N ALA A 158 -2.77 11.42 6.56
CA ALA A 158 -3.06 12.84 6.56
C ALA A 158 -4.43 13.21 5.97
N LEU A 159 -5.14 12.25 5.36
CA LEU A 159 -6.52 12.44 4.90
C LEU A 159 -7.47 12.61 6.09
N LYS A 160 -8.54 13.39 5.88
CA LYS A 160 -9.53 13.76 6.91
C LYS A 160 -10.92 13.32 6.54
#